data_AF-A0A380JGW6-F1
#
_entry.id   AF-A0A380JGW6-F1
#
_cell.length_a   1.000
_cell.length_b   1.000
_cell.length_c   1.000
_cell.angle_alpha   90.00
_cell.angle_beta   90.00
_cell.angle_gamma   90.00
#
_symmetry.space_group_name_H-M   'P 1'
#
loop_
_entity.id
_entity.type
_entity.pdbx_description
1 polymer ?
#
loop_
_entity_poly.entity_id
_entity_poly.type
_entity_poly.pdbx_seq_one_letter_code
_entity_poly.pdbx_strand_id
1 'polypeptide(L)'
;MNIIVTEINFLEIEPEDCLDFDFILSDQSNISVKLTTAHRFLENKKSFSKNFKEKFGTVRYDEFCRKLILAEIIKFSHDDNIIHRELAATAVNNVEVKNLADKIYSSYQYDLQIKAVSLSTAIWLIKDSCVQSTLSYTILDNSYSSAASSDMYYTLANGSHKSSVIRKDEIKRLKDYYELVYPLINKRIGNKEIEMTHIGPNFASLENSKIDRSGFSSYTRALVFLQEARNSGLLASKIDKYLQILQCLYAFSDGTRRIGRKLRNISANLLTDDSKEKKIITDNIAIAYKIRSRHTHGNKLNFSQREIEDISKKLDEYVRGILLKLLPNKELNYSDEETQIFVRDRMLEFNEGNFTNYFKRILKR
;
A
#
# COMPACT_ATOMS: atom_id res chain seq x y z
N MET A 1 27.09 10.60 -5.66
CA MET A 1 25.92 9.75 -5.80
C MET A 1 25.06 9.86 -4.56
N ASN A 2 23.94 10.55 -4.73
CA ASN A 2 22.94 10.73 -3.68
C ASN A 2 21.95 9.58 -3.77
N ILE A 3 21.80 8.82 -2.70
CA ILE A 3 21.06 7.56 -2.71
C ILE A 3 19.98 7.60 -1.66
N ILE A 4 18.78 7.18 -2.06
CA ILE A 4 17.71 6.84 -1.13
C ILE A 4 17.31 5.41 -1.37
N VAL A 5 17.20 4.65 -0.29
CA VAL A 5 16.79 3.25 -0.33
C VAL A 5 15.72 3.00 0.70
N THR A 6 14.85 2.04 0.45
CA THR A 6 13.96 1.49 1.46
C THR A 6 13.98 -0.02 1.43
N GLU A 7 14.02 -0.61 2.62
CA GLU A 7 14.04 -2.05 2.79
C GLU A 7 12.68 -2.65 2.52
N ILE A 8 12.65 -3.79 1.83
CA ILE A 8 11.46 -4.60 1.63
C ILE A 8 11.62 -5.88 2.43
N ASN A 9 10.63 -6.15 3.30
CA ASN A 9 10.56 -7.36 4.12
C ASN A 9 9.41 -8.26 3.68
N PHE A 10 9.50 -9.54 4.05
CA PHE A 10 8.52 -10.59 3.74
C PHE A 10 8.27 -10.80 2.25
N LEU A 11 9.23 -10.46 1.41
CA LEU A 11 9.23 -10.73 -0.02
C LEU A 11 10.43 -11.61 -0.36
N GLU A 12 10.16 -12.71 -1.05
CA GLU A 12 11.16 -13.62 -1.59
C GLU A 12 11.00 -13.64 -3.11
N ILE A 13 12.12 -13.41 -3.81
CA ILE A 13 12.21 -13.42 -5.27
C ILE A 13 13.43 -14.26 -5.62
N GLU A 14 13.29 -15.12 -6.61
CA GLU A 14 14.42 -15.89 -7.12
C GLU A 14 15.51 -14.94 -7.66
N PRO A 15 16.80 -15.16 -7.35
CA PRO A 15 17.88 -14.23 -7.72
C PRO A 15 17.94 -13.89 -9.22
N GLU A 16 17.64 -14.86 -10.07
CA GLU A 16 17.55 -14.71 -11.54
C GLU A 16 16.39 -13.83 -12.00
N ASP A 17 15.27 -13.89 -11.29
CA ASP A 17 14.08 -13.10 -11.62
C ASP A 17 14.20 -11.66 -11.09
N CYS A 18 15.12 -11.35 -10.16
CA CYS A 18 15.36 -9.98 -9.68
C CYS A 18 15.69 -8.98 -10.82
N LEU A 19 16.30 -9.45 -11.92
CA LEU A 19 16.55 -8.64 -13.11
C LEU A 19 15.26 -8.21 -13.83
N ASP A 20 14.20 -9.00 -13.69
CA ASP A 20 12.89 -8.70 -14.27
C ASP A 20 12.10 -7.66 -13.47
N PHE A 21 12.57 -7.27 -12.27
CA PHE A 21 12.00 -6.22 -11.41
C PHE A 21 12.68 -4.85 -11.55
N ASP A 22 13.57 -4.68 -12.53
CA ASP A 22 13.88 -3.35 -13.08
C ASP A 22 12.64 -2.89 -13.88
N PHE A 23 11.55 -2.56 -13.16
CA PHE A 23 10.34 -2.03 -13.77
C PHE A 23 10.59 -0.57 -14.13
N ILE A 24 11.03 -0.36 -15.38
CA ILE A 24 10.80 0.89 -16.09
C ILE A 24 9.34 0.81 -16.56
N LEU A 25 8.43 1.48 -15.84
CA LEU A 25 7.07 1.63 -16.32
C LEU A 25 7.08 2.53 -17.55
N SER A 26 6.21 2.18 -18.50
CA SER A 26 6.08 2.74 -19.85
C SER A 26 6.30 4.27 -19.97
N ASP A 27 6.75 4.69 -21.17
CA ASP A 27 7.12 6.04 -21.63
C ASP A 27 6.18 7.21 -21.24
N GLN A 28 5.01 6.93 -20.66
CA GLN A 28 4.02 7.93 -20.24
C GLN A 28 4.13 8.36 -18.77
N SER A 29 4.86 7.62 -17.92
CA SER A 29 4.83 7.84 -16.46
C SER A 29 6.15 8.21 -15.79
N ASN A 30 7.31 8.00 -16.44
CA ASN A 30 8.64 8.28 -15.87
C ASN A 30 8.89 7.63 -14.48
N ILE A 31 8.23 6.50 -14.17
CA ILE A 31 8.39 5.82 -12.88
C ILE A 31 9.47 4.74 -13.04
N SER A 32 10.68 5.03 -12.57
CA SER A 32 11.72 4.02 -12.37
C SER A 32 11.58 3.44 -10.96
N VAL A 33 11.28 2.14 -10.86
CA VAL A 33 11.35 1.38 -9.60
C VAL A 33 12.42 0.31 -9.77
N LYS A 34 13.50 0.39 -9.00
CA LYS A 34 14.57 -0.61 -9.01
C LYS A 34 14.47 -1.46 -7.75
N LEU A 35 13.91 -2.67 -7.87
CA LEU A 35 13.94 -3.67 -6.81
C LEU A 35 15.16 -4.57 -7.01
N THR A 36 16.01 -4.67 -5.99
CA THR A 36 17.26 -5.45 -6.07
C THR A 36 17.67 -5.88 -4.68
N THR A 37 18.61 -6.82 -4.58
CA THR A 37 19.32 -7.05 -3.32
C THR A 37 20.23 -5.86 -3.02
N ALA A 38 20.31 -5.48 -1.75
CA ALA A 38 21.17 -4.41 -1.29
C ALA A 38 22.65 -4.68 -1.61
N HIS A 39 23.12 -5.91 -1.40
CA HIS A 39 24.49 -6.31 -1.73
C HIS A 39 24.83 -5.99 -3.19
N ARG A 40 24.02 -6.47 -4.14
CA ARG A 40 24.22 -6.23 -5.59
C ARG A 40 24.16 -4.76 -5.95
N PHE A 41 23.25 -4.01 -5.34
CA PHE A 41 23.16 -2.57 -5.57
C PHE A 41 24.44 -1.85 -5.12
N LEU A 42 25.11 -2.34 -4.08
CA LEU A 42 26.26 -1.69 -3.47
C LEU A 42 27.63 -2.14 -3.98
N GLU A 43 27.72 -3.18 -4.81
CA GLU A 43 28.99 -3.78 -5.29
C GLU A 43 30.04 -2.74 -5.74
N ASN A 44 29.59 -1.67 -6.41
CA ASN A 44 30.46 -0.60 -6.93
C ASN A 44 30.29 0.76 -6.20
N LYS A 45 29.72 0.76 -4.98
CA LYS A 45 29.34 1.97 -4.24
C LYS A 45 30.10 2.06 -2.90
N LYS A 46 31.43 2.12 -2.97
CA LYS A 46 32.31 2.13 -1.78
C LYS A 46 32.04 3.30 -0.83
N SER A 47 31.78 4.51 -1.36
CA SER A 47 31.47 5.71 -0.55
C SER A 47 30.20 5.53 0.27
N PHE A 48 29.12 5.05 -0.34
CA PHE A 48 27.87 4.75 0.36
C PHE A 48 28.11 3.75 1.50
N SER A 49 28.83 2.66 1.22
CA SER A 49 29.07 1.62 2.21
C SER A 49 29.89 2.12 3.41
N LYS A 50 30.89 2.97 3.16
CA LYS A 50 31.66 3.63 4.21
C LYS A 50 30.76 4.54 5.07
N ASN A 51 30.03 5.44 4.43
CA ASN A 51 29.16 6.39 5.12
C ASN A 51 28.06 5.68 5.92
N PHE A 52 27.46 4.61 5.37
CA PHE A 52 26.46 3.82 6.07
C PHE A 52 27.04 3.21 7.35
N LYS A 53 28.21 2.56 7.26
CA LYS A 53 28.87 1.94 8.41
C LYS A 53 29.25 2.95 9.49
N GLU A 54 29.75 4.13 9.08
CA GLU A 54 30.10 5.20 10.01
C GLU A 54 28.88 5.76 10.75
N LYS A 55 27.72 5.84 10.09
CA LYS A 55 26.52 6.49 10.65
C LYS A 55 25.56 5.54 11.36
N PHE A 56 25.44 4.30 10.88
CA PHE A 56 24.47 3.32 11.36
C PHE A 56 25.13 2.04 11.92
N GLY A 57 26.45 1.89 11.78
CA GLY A 57 27.21 0.76 12.31
C GLY A 57 27.36 -0.42 11.34
N THR A 58 28.42 -1.20 11.54
CA THR A 58 28.77 -2.35 10.68
C THR A 58 27.75 -3.47 10.77
N VAL A 59 27.27 -3.82 11.96
CA VAL A 59 26.27 -4.88 12.15
C VAL A 59 24.99 -4.58 11.35
N ARG A 60 24.55 -3.31 11.39
CA ARG A 60 23.37 -2.87 10.65
C ARG A 60 23.59 -2.91 9.14
N TYR A 61 24.77 -2.51 8.68
CA TYR A 61 25.15 -2.62 7.28
C TYR A 61 25.12 -4.07 6.78
N ASP A 62 25.64 -5.01 7.58
CA ASP A 62 25.68 -6.43 7.21
C ASP A 62 24.27 -7.04 7.13
N GLU A 63 23.35 -6.60 8.01
CA GLU A 63 21.93 -6.96 7.93
C GLU A 63 21.28 -6.34 6.69
N PHE A 64 21.46 -5.03 6.46
CA PHE A 64 20.94 -4.31 5.30
C PHE A 64 21.35 -4.97 3.99
N CYS A 65 22.61 -5.42 3.85
CA CYS A 65 23.11 -6.07 2.65
C CYS A 65 22.33 -7.34 2.27
N ARG A 66 21.65 -7.99 3.22
CA ARG A 66 20.84 -9.20 2.99
C ARG A 66 19.39 -8.89 2.60
N LYS A 67 18.99 -7.62 2.60
CA LYS A 67 17.61 -7.21 2.30
C LYS A 67 17.41 -7.00 0.80
N LEU A 68 16.16 -7.21 0.37
CA LEU A 68 15.64 -6.60 -0.84
C LEU A 68 15.40 -5.11 -0.57
N ILE A 69 15.68 -4.27 -1.55
CA ILE A 69 15.52 -2.83 -1.44
C ILE A 69 14.85 -2.25 -2.68
N LEU A 70 14.07 -1.19 -2.49
CA LEU A 70 13.83 -0.22 -3.56
C LEU A 70 14.89 0.87 -3.43
N ALA A 71 15.51 1.23 -4.56
CA ALA A 71 16.59 2.21 -4.59
C ALA A 71 16.36 3.29 -5.64
N GLU A 72 16.68 4.53 -5.27
CA GLU A 72 16.70 5.68 -6.15
C GLU A 72 18.02 6.44 -6.03
N ILE A 73 18.50 6.91 -7.17
CA ILE A 73 19.68 7.77 -7.26
C ILE A 73 19.19 9.17 -7.60
N ILE A 74 19.39 10.11 -6.68
CA ILE A 74 19.05 11.51 -6.89
C ILE A 74 20.18 12.18 -7.68
N LYS A 75 19.82 12.84 -8.77
CA LYS A 75 20.71 13.70 -9.54
C LYS A 75 20.33 15.15 -9.28
N PHE A 76 21.13 15.85 -8.50
CA PHE A 76 21.01 17.29 -8.35
C PHE A 76 21.68 17.99 -9.54
N SER A 77 21.16 19.16 -9.93
CA SER A 77 21.85 20.05 -10.87
C SER A 77 23.20 20.51 -10.28
N HIS A 78 24.05 21.16 -11.09
CA HIS A 78 25.32 21.67 -10.58
C HIS A 78 25.11 22.67 -9.43
N ASP A 79 24.18 23.60 -9.60
CA ASP A 79 23.88 24.65 -8.63
C ASP A 79 23.22 24.06 -7.37
N ASP A 80 22.28 23.13 -7.53
CA ASP A 80 21.66 22.42 -6.40
C ASP A 80 22.70 21.63 -5.59
N ASN A 81 23.69 21.01 -6.24
CA ASN A 81 24.75 20.29 -5.52
C ASN A 81 25.60 21.20 -4.62
N ILE A 82 25.73 22.48 -4.94
CA ILE A 82 26.45 23.45 -4.10
C ILE A 82 25.58 23.78 -2.88
N ILE A 83 24.31 24.14 -3.12
CA ILE A 83 23.34 24.47 -2.06
C ILE A 83 23.18 23.29 -1.09
N HIS A 84 22.96 22.08 -1.61
CA HIS A 84 22.83 20.88 -0.78
C HIS A 84 24.11 20.53 -0.03
N ARG A 85 25.30 20.87 -0.54
CA ARG A 85 26.56 20.68 0.18
C ARG A 85 26.69 21.62 1.36
N GLU A 86 26.38 22.90 1.18
CA GLU A 86 26.38 23.89 2.26
C GLU A 86 25.34 23.55 3.34
N LEU A 87 24.13 23.14 2.91
CA LEU A 87 23.07 22.69 3.80
C LEU A 87 23.54 21.50 4.65
N ALA A 88 24.12 20.48 4.02
CA ALA A 88 24.59 19.29 4.73
C ALA A 88 25.74 19.58 5.70
N ALA A 89 26.73 20.39 5.28
CA ALA A 89 27.85 20.77 6.13
C ALA A 89 27.37 21.53 7.39
N THR A 90 26.39 22.43 7.21
CA THR A 90 25.81 23.21 8.30
C THR A 90 24.93 22.36 9.22
N ALA A 91 24.14 21.44 8.65
CA ALA A 91 23.26 20.54 9.38
C ALA A 91 24.00 19.61 10.38
N VAL A 92 25.30 19.35 10.18
CA VAL A 92 26.10 18.53 11.11
C VAL A 92 26.17 19.18 12.50
N ASN A 93 26.25 20.50 12.56
CA ASN A 93 26.45 21.25 13.82
C ASN A 93 25.27 22.15 14.20
N ASN A 94 24.21 22.19 13.38
CA ASN A 94 23.04 23.02 13.60
C ASN A 94 21.75 22.22 13.46
N VAL A 95 21.03 22.07 14.57
CA VAL A 95 19.79 21.28 14.67
C VAL A 95 18.66 21.87 13.82
N GLU A 96 18.53 23.20 13.76
CA GLU A 96 17.47 23.84 12.96
C GLU A 96 17.69 23.59 11.47
N VAL A 97 18.94 23.69 11.02
CA VAL A 97 19.32 23.42 9.63
C VAL A 97 19.20 21.93 9.30
N LYS A 98 19.49 21.04 10.27
CA LYS A 98 19.23 19.60 10.15
C LYS A 98 17.74 19.31 9.97
N ASN A 99 16.87 19.95 10.73
CA ASN A 99 15.41 19.78 10.60
C ASN A 99 14.91 20.26 9.23
N LEU A 100 15.47 21.37 8.71
CA LEU A 100 15.16 21.83 7.36
C LEU A 100 15.61 20.83 6.29
N ALA A 101 16.84 20.31 6.43
CA ALA A 101 17.36 19.26 5.54
C ALA A 101 16.49 18.01 5.58
N ASP A 102 16.05 17.59 6.77
CA ASP A 102 15.18 16.42 6.95
C ASP A 102 13.84 16.64 6.25
N LYS A 103 13.23 17.83 6.33
CA LYS A 103 12.02 18.17 5.57
C LYS A 103 12.22 18.10 4.06
N ILE A 104 13.36 18.57 3.55
CA ILE A 104 13.64 18.54 2.11
C ILE A 104 13.82 17.09 1.64
N TYR A 105 14.67 16.32 2.32
CA TYR A 105 15.01 14.97 1.88
C TYR A 105 13.93 13.93 2.18
N SER A 106 13.01 14.21 3.11
CA SER A 106 11.87 13.33 3.38
C SER A 106 10.84 13.30 2.26
N SER A 107 10.78 14.34 1.42
CA SER A 107 9.95 14.32 0.21
C SER A 107 10.31 13.15 -0.71
N TYR A 108 11.60 12.91 -0.91
CA TYR A 108 12.08 11.77 -1.69
C TYR A 108 11.88 10.43 -0.98
N GLN A 109 12.02 10.38 0.35
CA GLN A 109 11.70 9.17 1.11
C GLN A 109 10.21 8.82 1.01
N TYR A 110 9.34 9.83 1.05
CA TYR A 110 7.91 9.68 0.88
C TYR A 110 7.53 9.17 -0.52
N ASP A 111 8.19 9.68 -1.56
CA ASP A 111 7.99 9.19 -2.93
C ASP A 111 8.39 7.70 -3.06
N LEU A 112 9.51 7.32 -2.45
CA LEU A 112 9.94 5.92 -2.39
C LEU A 112 8.96 5.06 -1.57
N GLN A 113 8.40 5.61 -0.50
CA GLN A 113 7.39 4.96 0.32
C GLN A 113 6.09 4.73 -0.45
N ILE A 114 5.62 5.69 -1.26
CA ILE A 114 4.47 5.51 -2.16
C ILE A 114 4.74 4.35 -3.13
N LYS A 115 5.94 4.25 -3.69
CA LYS A 115 6.34 3.15 -4.57
C LYS A 115 6.31 1.82 -3.82
N ALA A 116 6.77 1.77 -2.57
CA ALA A 116 6.75 0.57 -1.74
C ALA A 116 5.33 0.13 -1.36
N VAL A 117 4.45 1.05 -0.97
CA VAL A 117 3.03 0.77 -0.68
C VAL A 117 2.31 0.27 -1.93
N SER A 118 2.60 0.87 -3.09
CA SER A 118 2.06 0.45 -4.38
C SER A 118 2.51 -0.96 -4.76
N LEU A 119 3.81 -1.27 -4.61
CA LEU A 119 4.36 -2.61 -4.82
C LEU A 119 3.70 -3.64 -3.90
N SER A 120 3.63 -3.33 -2.61
CA SER A 120 2.99 -4.18 -1.61
C SER A 120 1.52 -4.44 -1.93
N THR A 121 0.79 -3.43 -2.38
CA THR A 121 -0.62 -3.54 -2.77
C THR A 121 -0.80 -4.38 -4.04
N ALA A 122 0.07 -4.19 -5.04
CA ALA A 122 0.05 -4.97 -6.27
C ALA A 122 0.34 -6.46 -6.01
N ILE A 123 1.27 -6.77 -5.10
CA ILE A 123 1.51 -8.15 -4.63
C ILE A 123 0.27 -8.69 -3.90
N TRP A 124 -0.35 -7.88 -3.04
CA TRP A 124 -1.58 -8.28 -2.35
C TRP A 124 -2.74 -8.59 -3.31
N LEU A 125 -2.83 -7.89 -4.44
CA LEU A 125 -3.82 -8.18 -5.49
C LEU A 125 -3.59 -9.53 -6.17
N ILE A 126 -2.36 -10.08 -6.15
CA ILE A 126 -2.07 -11.43 -6.63
C ILE A 126 -2.47 -12.48 -5.58
N LYS A 127 -2.11 -12.25 -4.31
CA LYS A 127 -2.33 -13.18 -3.19
C LYS A 127 -2.17 -12.48 -1.85
N ASP A 128 -2.70 -13.10 -0.79
CA ASP A 128 -2.53 -12.58 0.57
C ASP A 128 -1.03 -12.44 0.89
N SER A 129 -0.64 -11.25 1.36
CA SER A 129 0.75 -10.89 1.58
C SER A 129 0.90 -9.77 2.61
N CYS A 130 1.95 -9.90 3.41
CA CYS A 130 2.39 -8.89 4.38
C CYS A 130 3.70 -8.23 3.95
N VAL A 131 3.96 -8.15 2.65
CA VAL A 131 5.14 -7.46 2.11
C VAL A 131 5.08 -6.00 2.54
N GLN A 132 6.17 -5.50 3.12
CA GLN A 132 6.18 -4.16 3.72
C GLN A 132 7.54 -3.49 3.65
N SER A 133 7.51 -2.15 3.67
CA SER A 133 8.67 -1.32 3.94
C SER A 133 8.84 -1.14 5.44
N THR A 134 10.07 -1.10 5.96
CA THR A 134 10.30 -0.85 7.39
C THR A 134 11.23 0.32 7.65
N LEU A 135 12.37 0.34 6.96
CA LEU A 135 13.41 1.35 7.16
C LEU A 135 13.85 1.89 5.81
N SER A 136 13.85 3.21 5.71
CA SER A 136 14.42 3.96 4.60
C SER A 136 15.69 4.64 5.04
N TYR A 137 16.66 4.74 4.13
CA TYR A 137 17.93 5.42 4.34
C TYR A 137 18.16 6.44 3.25
N THR A 138 18.51 7.66 3.64
CA THR A 138 19.05 8.69 2.75
C THR A 138 20.53 8.83 3.05
N ILE A 139 21.37 8.59 2.04
CA ILE A 139 22.82 8.81 2.13
C ILE A 139 23.26 9.61 0.93
N LEU A 140 23.71 10.82 1.20
CA LEU A 140 24.12 11.77 0.20
C LEU A 140 25.65 11.89 0.18
N ASP A 141 26.20 12.26 -0.97
CA ASP A 141 27.65 12.45 -1.13
C ASP A 141 28.19 13.64 -0.31
N ASN A 142 27.31 14.56 0.06
CA ASN A 142 27.61 15.70 0.92
C ASN A 142 27.69 15.35 2.41
N SER A 143 27.81 14.07 2.76
CA SER A 143 27.87 13.53 4.14
C SER A 143 26.57 13.61 4.94
N TYR A 144 25.48 14.13 4.37
CA TYR A 144 24.17 14.03 5.01
C TYR A 144 23.69 12.58 4.99
N SER A 145 23.19 12.14 6.13
CA SER A 145 22.61 10.81 6.32
C SER A 145 21.38 10.90 7.21
N SER A 146 20.33 10.20 6.84
CA SER A 146 19.17 9.99 7.71
C SER A 146 18.56 8.62 7.48
N ALA A 147 17.87 8.13 8.48
CA ALA A 147 17.05 6.94 8.43
C ALA A 147 15.64 7.30 8.89
N ALA A 148 14.64 6.69 8.26
CA ALA A 148 13.25 6.85 8.62
C ALA A 148 12.58 5.50 8.74
N SER A 149 11.76 5.30 9.75
CA SER A 149 10.87 4.14 9.81
C SER A 149 9.54 4.47 9.14
N SER A 150 9.00 3.51 8.39
CA SER A 150 7.65 3.58 7.85
C SER A 150 6.64 2.90 8.77
N ASP A 151 5.40 3.37 8.74
CA ASP A 151 4.26 2.83 9.48
C ASP A 151 3.58 1.61 8.82
N MET A 152 4.28 0.91 7.92
CA MET A 152 3.80 -0.32 7.28
C MET A 152 4.12 -1.56 8.15
N TYR A 153 3.23 -1.85 9.10
CA TYR A 153 3.24 -3.10 9.89
C TYR A 153 2.12 -4.03 9.39
N TYR A 154 2.22 -4.40 8.12
CA TYR A 154 1.25 -5.22 7.45
C TYR A 154 1.30 -6.66 7.93
N THR A 155 0.12 -7.24 8.06
CA THR A 155 -0.11 -8.64 8.42
C THR A 155 -0.95 -9.31 7.35
N LEU A 156 -0.83 -10.64 7.27
CA LEU A 156 -1.72 -11.48 6.46
C LEU A 156 -3.16 -11.37 6.95
N ALA A 157 -4.12 -11.89 6.19
CA ALA A 157 -5.54 -11.86 6.54
C ALA A 157 -5.85 -12.55 7.89
N ASN A 158 -4.98 -13.47 8.33
CA ASN A 158 -5.07 -14.12 9.64
C ASN A 158 -4.33 -13.37 10.78
N GLY A 159 -3.78 -12.19 10.52
CA GLY A 159 -3.04 -11.39 11.51
C GLY A 159 -1.59 -11.82 11.75
N SER A 160 -1.10 -12.87 11.08
CA SER A 160 0.29 -13.32 11.17
C SER A 160 1.20 -12.65 10.13
N HIS A 161 2.51 -12.91 10.21
CA HIS A 161 3.49 -12.51 9.19
C HIS A 161 4.11 -13.76 8.55
N LYS A 162 4.28 -13.73 7.22
CA LYS A 162 4.98 -14.77 6.46
C LYS A 162 5.54 -14.20 5.17
N SER A 163 6.74 -14.63 4.78
CA SER A 163 7.28 -14.29 3.46
C SER A 163 6.37 -14.74 2.33
N SER A 164 6.27 -13.89 1.32
CA SER A 164 5.57 -14.14 0.06
C SER A 164 6.58 -14.37 -1.04
N VAL A 165 6.49 -15.51 -1.72
CA VAL A 165 7.29 -15.82 -2.91
C VAL A 165 6.56 -15.33 -4.15
N ILE A 166 7.22 -14.53 -5.00
CA ILE A 166 6.71 -14.18 -6.33
C ILE A 166 7.34 -15.09 -7.37
N ARG A 167 6.51 -15.83 -8.10
CA ARG A 167 6.97 -16.69 -9.19
C ARG A 167 7.05 -15.92 -10.50
N LYS A 168 7.85 -16.43 -11.44
CA LYS A 168 7.99 -15.88 -12.79
C LYS A 168 6.66 -15.67 -13.52
N ASP A 169 5.69 -16.58 -13.38
CA ASP A 169 4.35 -16.48 -13.99
C ASP A 169 3.48 -15.34 -13.40
N GLU A 170 3.88 -14.80 -12.24
CA GLU A 170 3.17 -13.73 -11.55
C GLU A 170 3.75 -12.33 -11.87
N ILE A 171 4.98 -12.25 -12.39
CA ILE A 171 5.67 -10.98 -12.65
C ILE A 171 4.87 -10.09 -13.62
N LYS A 172 4.28 -10.67 -14.67
CA LYS A 172 3.44 -9.89 -15.60
C LYS A 172 2.24 -9.27 -14.90
N ARG A 173 1.50 -10.06 -14.10
CA ARG A 173 0.36 -9.56 -13.32
C ARG A 173 0.78 -8.52 -12.31
N LEU A 174 1.96 -8.67 -11.70
CA LEU A 174 2.50 -7.69 -10.78
C LEU A 174 2.71 -6.33 -11.46
N LYS A 175 3.29 -6.31 -12.67
CA LYS A 175 3.44 -5.08 -13.47
C LYS A 175 2.07 -4.43 -13.73
N ASP A 176 1.13 -5.21 -14.27
CA ASP A 176 -0.22 -4.72 -14.61
C ASP A 176 -0.94 -4.14 -13.37
N TYR A 177 -0.85 -4.82 -12.23
CA TYR A 177 -1.47 -4.37 -10.98
C TYR A 177 -0.75 -3.17 -10.36
N TYR A 178 0.57 -3.09 -10.50
CA TYR A 178 1.33 -1.92 -10.05
C TYR A 178 0.90 -0.67 -10.83
N GLU A 179 0.83 -0.76 -12.16
CA GLU A 179 0.36 0.34 -13.03
C GLU A 179 -1.08 0.75 -12.72
N LEU A 180 -1.92 -0.22 -12.31
CA LEU A 180 -3.30 0.04 -11.91
C LEU A 180 -3.40 0.81 -10.59
N VAL A 181 -2.61 0.45 -9.58
CA VAL A 181 -2.74 1.02 -8.22
C VAL A 181 -1.87 2.24 -7.96
N TYR A 182 -0.69 2.34 -8.60
CA TYR A 182 0.25 3.43 -8.33
C TYR A 182 -0.38 4.82 -8.55
N PRO A 183 -1.09 5.10 -9.67
CA PRO A 183 -1.72 6.40 -9.86
C PRO A 183 -2.84 6.71 -8.85
N LEU A 184 -3.43 5.69 -8.22
CA LEU A 184 -4.48 5.86 -7.21
C LEU A 184 -3.90 6.14 -5.83
N ILE A 185 -2.75 5.53 -5.50
CA ILE A 185 -2.02 5.71 -4.24
C ILE A 185 -1.19 6.99 -4.28
N ASN A 186 -0.57 7.31 -5.42
CA ASN A 186 0.25 8.51 -5.63
C ASN A 186 -0.57 9.81 -5.78
N LYS A 187 -1.91 9.75 -5.72
CA LYS A 187 -2.73 10.96 -5.64
C LYS A 187 -2.53 11.62 -4.28
N ARG A 188 -1.50 12.46 -4.18
CA ARG A 188 -1.17 13.25 -2.98
C ARG A 188 -2.39 14.03 -2.48
N ILE A 189 -2.51 14.16 -1.16
CA ILE A 189 -3.39 15.17 -0.55
C ILE A 189 -2.67 16.49 -0.52
N GLY A 190 -2.83 17.26 -1.59
CA GLY A 190 -2.34 18.63 -1.68
C GLY A 190 -0.86 18.76 -1.29
N ASN A 191 -0.52 19.92 -0.73
CA ASN A 191 0.83 20.28 -0.28
C ASN A 191 1.00 20.10 1.24
N LYS A 192 0.22 19.22 1.91
CA LYS A 192 0.38 19.05 3.35
C LYS A 192 1.80 18.56 3.65
N GLU A 193 2.50 19.29 4.52
CA GLU A 193 3.84 18.95 4.95
C GLU A 193 3.86 17.52 5.50
N ILE A 194 4.86 16.75 5.09
CA ILE A 194 5.15 15.45 5.65
C ILE A 194 5.56 15.68 7.11
N GLU A 195 4.72 15.27 8.07
CA GLU A 195 5.06 15.35 9.48
C GLU A 195 6.07 14.25 9.83
N MET A 196 7.27 14.66 10.25
CA MET A 196 8.31 13.78 10.75
C MET A 196 8.45 13.92 12.26
N THR A 197 8.40 12.79 12.95
CA THR A 197 8.66 12.72 14.39
C THR A 197 10.10 12.24 14.59
N HIS A 198 11.01 13.11 15.04
CA HIS A 198 12.40 12.74 15.28
C HIS A 198 12.53 11.89 16.56
N ILE A 199 13.13 10.71 16.42
CA ILE A 199 13.43 9.78 17.52
C ILE A 199 14.90 9.94 17.96
N GLY A 200 15.77 10.39 17.04
CA GLY A 200 17.17 10.67 17.30
C GLY A 200 17.81 11.50 16.18
N PRO A 201 19.13 11.80 16.26
CA PRO A 201 19.79 12.73 15.33
C PRO A 201 19.76 12.27 13.87
N ASN A 202 19.75 10.95 13.66
CA ASN A 202 19.68 10.34 12.33
C ASN A 202 18.41 9.51 12.10
N PHE A 203 17.45 9.52 13.04
CA PHE A 203 16.28 8.65 12.99
C PHE A 203 14.99 9.43 13.17
N ALA A 204 14.04 9.22 12.27
CA ALA A 204 12.70 9.78 12.36
C ALA A 204 11.63 8.73 12.03
N SER A 205 10.40 9.01 12.44
CA SER A 205 9.21 8.28 12.02
C SER A 205 8.40 9.14 11.06
N LEU A 206 7.92 8.52 9.99
CA LEU A 206 7.04 9.11 9.01
C LEU A 206 5.59 8.71 9.33
N GLU A 207 4.74 9.66 9.71
CA GLU A 207 3.32 9.38 10.00
C GLU A 207 2.46 9.58 8.75
N ASN A 208 1.79 8.51 8.26
CA ASN A 208 0.81 8.63 7.17
C ASN A 208 -0.65 8.79 7.65
N SER A 209 -0.87 8.83 8.97
CA SER A 209 -2.20 8.65 9.58
C SER A 209 -3.10 9.90 9.59
N LYS A 210 -2.56 11.11 9.36
CA LYS A 210 -3.32 12.40 9.46
C LYS A 210 -3.87 12.94 8.14
N ILE A 211 -4.05 12.06 7.17
CA ILE A 211 -4.48 12.40 5.82
C ILE A 211 -6.02 12.50 5.79
N ASP A 212 -6.58 13.69 5.53
CA ASP A 212 -8.05 13.90 5.37
C ASP A 212 -8.54 13.30 4.05
N ARG A 213 -9.29 12.21 4.13
CA ARG A 213 -9.63 11.38 2.97
C ARG A 213 -10.98 11.73 2.35
N SER A 214 -11.67 12.75 2.86
CA SER A 214 -13.03 13.10 2.40
C SER A 214 -13.06 13.58 0.94
N GLY A 215 -12.03 14.32 0.49
CA GLY A 215 -11.88 14.78 -0.90
C GLY A 215 -11.35 13.73 -1.88
N PHE A 216 -11.17 12.48 -1.45
CA PHE A 216 -10.61 11.43 -2.29
C PHE A 216 -11.63 10.64 -3.09
N SER A 217 -11.20 10.27 -4.31
CA SER A 217 -11.92 9.33 -5.14
C SER A 217 -12.12 8.00 -4.40
N SER A 218 -13.25 7.33 -4.66
CA SER A 218 -13.67 6.12 -3.94
C SER A 218 -12.64 5.00 -3.99
N TYR A 219 -11.91 4.88 -5.09
CA TYR A 219 -10.85 3.88 -5.23
C TYR A 219 -9.66 4.21 -4.35
N THR A 220 -9.23 5.47 -4.30
CA THR A 220 -8.18 5.91 -3.37
C THR A 220 -8.60 5.65 -1.92
N ARG A 221 -9.83 6.02 -1.53
CA ARG A 221 -10.35 5.75 -0.18
C ARG A 221 -10.38 4.25 0.14
N ALA A 222 -10.84 3.41 -0.79
CA ALA A 222 -10.85 1.96 -0.64
C ALA A 222 -9.43 1.39 -0.45
N LEU A 223 -8.45 1.84 -1.22
CA LEU A 223 -7.06 1.41 -1.07
C LEU A 223 -6.43 1.87 0.25
N VAL A 224 -6.87 3.01 0.79
CA VAL A 224 -6.42 3.42 2.12
C VAL A 224 -7.03 2.55 3.22
N PHE A 225 -8.34 2.25 3.16
CA PHE A 225 -8.95 1.29 4.10
C PHE A 225 -8.30 -0.09 4.00
N LEU A 226 -7.86 -0.50 2.80
CA LEU A 226 -7.08 -1.71 2.61
C LEU A 226 -5.75 -1.64 3.37
N GLN A 227 -5.00 -0.54 3.26
CA GLN A 227 -3.76 -0.41 4.04
C GLN A 227 -4.02 -0.45 5.55
N GLU A 228 -5.11 0.14 6.03
CA GLU A 228 -5.51 0.07 7.45
C GLU A 228 -5.86 -1.35 7.90
N ALA A 229 -6.58 -2.11 7.06
CA ALA A 229 -6.86 -3.52 7.32
C ALA A 229 -5.54 -4.32 7.42
N ARG A 230 -4.62 -4.08 6.50
CA ARG A 230 -3.33 -4.77 6.47
C ARG A 230 -2.48 -4.40 7.68
N ASN A 231 -2.50 -3.14 8.11
CA ASN A 231 -1.76 -2.60 9.25
C ASN A 231 -2.34 -2.97 10.64
N SER A 232 -3.22 -3.97 10.72
CA SER A 232 -3.87 -4.38 11.96
C SER A 232 -3.77 -5.89 12.14
N GLY A 233 -3.17 -6.35 13.24
CA GLY A 233 -3.21 -7.76 13.64
C GLY A 233 -4.53 -8.19 14.28
N LEU A 234 -5.41 -7.24 14.61
CA LEU A 234 -6.71 -7.51 15.23
C LEU A 234 -7.75 -7.87 14.16
N LEU A 235 -8.14 -9.15 14.10
CA LEU A 235 -9.02 -9.68 13.05
C LEU A 235 -10.38 -8.97 12.95
N ALA A 236 -10.98 -8.58 14.09
CA ALA A 236 -12.24 -7.85 14.10
C ALA A 236 -12.12 -6.46 13.45
N SER A 237 -10.97 -5.80 13.64
CA SER A 237 -10.63 -4.53 12.99
C SER A 237 -10.41 -4.72 11.49
N LYS A 238 -9.71 -5.80 11.07
CA LYS A 238 -9.60 -6.15 9.64
C LYS A 238 -10.97 -6.32 8.98
N ILE A 239 -11.86 -7.10 9.62
CA ILE A 239 -13.22 -7.36 9.13
C ILE A 239 -14.00 -6.06 8.96
N ASP A 240 -13.94 -5.16 9.95
CA ASP A 240 -14.56 -3.84 9.87
C ASP A 240 -14.05 -3.04 8.67
N LYS A 241 -12.72 -2.99 8.47
CA LYS A 241 -12.10 -2.28 7.35
C LYS A 241 -12.43 -2.89 5.99
N TYR A 242 -12.45 -4.22 5.85
CA TYR A 242 -12.92 -4.86 4.61
C TYR A 242 -14.38 -4.52 4.30
N LEU A 243 -15.26 -4.43 5.31
CA LEU A 243 -16.63 -3.98 5.09
C LEU A 243 -16.70 -2.49 4.70
N GLN A 244 -15.85 -1.63 5.27
CA GLN A 244 -15.74 -0.22 4.85
C GLN A 244 -15.28 -0.08 3.40
N ILE A 245 -14.37 -0.94 2.93
CA ILE A 245 -13.97 -1.00 1.51
C ILE A 245 -15.18 -1.29 0.63
N LEU A 246 -15.96 -2.32 0.96
CA LEU A 246 -17.16 -2.68 0.19
C LEU A 246 -18.20 -1.55 0.18
N GLN A 247 -18.46 -0.92 1.34
CA GLN A 247 -19.37 0.24 1.42
C GLN A 247 -18.88 1.40 0.53
N CYS A 248 -17.58 1.68 0.58
CA CYS A 248 -16.93 2.72 -0.20
C CYS A 248 -17.03 2.44 -1.70
N LEU A 249 -16.69 1.22 -2.14
CA LEU A 249 -16.76 0.85 -3.56
C LEU A 249 -18.20 0.86 -4.10
N TYR A 250 -19.19 0.56 -3.25
CA TYR A 250 -20.59 0.53 -3.65
C TYR A 250 -21.35 1.83 -3.40
N ALA A 251 -20.65 2.90 -3.01
CA ALA A 251 -21.24 4.22 -2.74
C ALA A 251 -22.37 4.22 -1.68
N PHE A 252 -22.30 3.31 -0.69
CA PHE A 252 -23.27 3.27 0.41
C PHE A 252 -22.75 3.99 1.65
N SER A 253 -23.59 4.85 2.23
CA SER A 253 -23.33 5.52 3.52
C SER A 253 -23.91 4.74 4.70
N ASP A 254 -23.31 4.96 5.87
CA ASP A 254 -23.81 4.45 7.15
C ASP A 254 -25.22 5.00 7.43
N GLY A 255 -26.09 4.17 8.03
CA GLY A 255 -27.49 4.51 8.31
C GLY A 255 -28.49 4.08 7.23
N THR A 256 -28.05 3.59 6.07
CA THR A 256 -28.97 2.98 5.10
C THR A 256 -29.57 1.68 5.67
N ARG A 257 -30.91 1.64 5.79
CA ARG A 257 -31.63 0.42 6.17
C ARG A 257 -31.21 -0.72 5.23
N ARG A 258 -30.82 -1.86 5.81
CA ARG A 258 -30.45 -3.11 5.09
C ARG A 258 -29.11 -3.06 4.34
N ILE A 259 -28.17 -2.19 4.71
CA ILE A 259 -26.82 -2.14 4.09
C ILE A 259 -26.13 -3.51 4.05
N GLY A 260 -26.22 -4.30 5.12
CA GLY A 260 -25.63 -5.65 5.16
C GLY A 260 -26.24 -6.62 4.16
N ARG A 261 -27.54 -6.49 3.85
CA ARG A 261 -28.20 -7.28 2.80
C ARG A 261 -27.75 -6.83 1.40
N LYS A 262 -27.53 -5.53 1.19
CA LYS A 262 -27.04 -5.02 -0.10
C LYS A 262 -25.60 -5.45 -0.35
N LEU A 263 -24.71 -5.23 0.62
CA LEU A 263 -23.29 -5.61 0.49
C LEU A 263 -23.12 -7.09 0.15
N ARG A 264 -23.82 -7.97 0.88
CA ARG A 264 -23.66 -9.42 0.68
C ARG A 264 -24.13 -9.86 -0.71
N ASN A 265 -25.25 -9.32 -1.20
CA ASN A 265 -25.84 -9.67 -2.48
C ASN A 265 -25.00 -9.14 -3.65
N ILE A 266 -24.60 -7.86 -3.58
CA ILE A 266 -23.78 -7.23 -4.62
C ILE A 266 -22.43 -7.94 -4.71
N SER A 267 -21.78 -8.20 -3.57
CA SER A 267 -20.48 -8.88 -3.55
C SER A 267 -20.57 -10.29 -4.14
N ALA A 268 -21.60 -11.06 -3.77
CA ALA A 268 -21.82 -12.40 -4.33
C ALA A 268 -22.04 -12.35 -5.85
N ASN A 269 -22.90 -11.43 -6.33
CA ASN A 269 -23.18 -11.27 -7.76
C ASN A 269 -22.00 -10.69 -8.56
N LEU A 270 -21.14 -9.90 -7.93
CA LEU A 270 -19.90 -9.44 -8.55
C LEU A 270 -18.90 -10.57 -8.68
N LEU A 271 -18.79 -11.47 -7.70
CA LEU A 271 -17.71 -12.46 -7.63
C LEU A 271 -17.97 -13.69 -8.49
N THR A 272 -19.20 -14.23 -8.50
CA THR A 272 -19.51 -15.52 -9.14
C THR A 272 -20.92 -15.55 -9.72
N ASP A 273 -21.13 -16.41 -10.72
CA ASP A 273 -22.45 -16.75 -11.24
C ASP A 273 -23.04 -18.03 -10.59
N ASP A 274 -22.21 -18.81 -9.88
CA ASP A 274 -22.65 -20.06 -9.25
C ASP A 274 -23.54 -19.80 -8.03
N SER A 275 -24.72 -20.42 -8.01
CA SER A 275 -25.72 -20.21 -6.97
C SER A 275 -25.28 -20.69 -5.57
N LYS A 276 -24.46 -21.75 -5.49
CA LYS A 276 -23.99 -22.30 -4.20
C LYS A 276 -22.90 -21.41 -3.63
N GLU A 277 -21.97 -20.98 -4.48
CA GLU A 277 -20.90 -20.06 -4.11
C GLU A 277 -21.47 -18.69 -3.71
N LYS A 278 -22.47 -18.17 -4.43
CA LYS A 278 -23.21 -16.96 -4.03
C LYS A 278 -23.74 -17.08 -2.61
N LYS A 279 -24.36 -18.21 -2.27
CA LYS A 279 -24.88 -18.44 -0.91
C LYS A 279 -23.76 -18.39 0.13
N ILE A 280 -22.64 -19.08 -0.11
CA ILE A 280 -21.47 -19.07 0.78
C ILE A 280 -20.94 -17.65 0.99
N ILE A 281 -20.78 -16.87 -0.08
CA ILE A 281 -20.33 -15.47 0.00
C ILE A 281 -21.32 -14.65 0.83
N THR A 282 -22.63 -14.81 0.58
CA THR A 282 -23.65 -14.05 1.32
C THR A 282 -23.68 -14.37 2.81
N ASP A 283 -23.47 -15.63 3.17
CA ASP A 283 -23.46 -16.08 4.56
C ASP A 283 -22.20 -15.58 5.29
N ASN A 284 -21.03 -15.66 4.64
CA ASN A 284 -19.77 -15.15 5.18
C ASN A 284 -19.83 -13.64 5.45
N ILE A 285 -20.35 -12.84 4.51
CA ILE A 285 -20.51 -11.39 4.70
C ILE A 285 -21.55 -11.08 5.80
N ALA A 286 -22.60 -11.90 5.93
CA ALA A 286 -23.56 -11.74 7.02
C ALA A 286 -22.93 -12.00 8.40
N ILE A 287 -22.05 -13.00 8.52
CA ILE A 287 -21.29 -13.27 9.74
C ILE A 287 -20.32 -12.11 10.03
N ALA A 288 -19.57 -11.65 9.01
CA ALA A 288 -18.67 -10.51 9.14
C ALA A 288 -19.38 -9.26 9.69
N TYR A 289 -20.59 -8.96 9.22
CA TYR A 289 -21.39 -7.85 9.73
C TYR A 289 -21.75 -8.00 11.21
N LYS A 290 -22.07 -9.22 11.66
CA LYS A 290 -22.34 -9.49 13.07
C LYS A 290 -21.09 -9.28 13.93
N ILE A 291 -19.92 -9.70 13.44
CA ILE A 291 -18.62 -9.48 14.10
C ILE A 291 -18.35 -7.97 14.20
N ARG A 292 -18.43 -7.23 13.09
CA ARG A 292 -18.24 -5.76 13.05
C ARG A 292 -19.16 -5.05 14.04
N SER A 293 -20.47 -5.31 13.97
CA SER A 293 -21.44 -4.66 14.84
C SER A 293 -21.13 -4.87 16.32
N ARG A 294 -20.76 -6.09 16.73
CA ARG A 294 -20.36 -6.35 18.13
C ARG A 294 -19.07 -5.64 18.51
N HIS A 295 -18.06 -5.70 17.65
CA HIS A 295 -16.77 -5.06 17.89
C HIS A 295 -16.89 -3.54 18.06
N THR A 296 -17.61 -2.86 17.15
CA THR A 296 -17.81 -1.41 17.19
C THR A 296 -18.59 -0.96 18.43
N HIS A 297 -19.53 -1.76 18.92
CA HIS A 297 -20.29 -1.46 20.14
C HIS A 297 -19.63 -1.97 21.43
N GLY A 298 -18.40 -2.48 21.38
CA GLY A 298 -17.69 -3.00 22.56
C GLY A 298 -18.32 -4.27 23.16
N ASN A 299 -19.19 -4.96 22.42
CA ASN A 299 -19.87 -6.15 22.89
C ASN A 299 -18.96 -7.39 22.81
N LYS A 300 -19.19 -8.36 23.71
CA LYS A 300 -18.51 -9.65 23.67
C LYS A 300 -18.76 -10.37 22.34
N LEU A 301 -17.67 -10.79 21.70
CA LEU A 301 -17.71 -11.63 20.50
C LEU A 301 -18.05 -13.06 20.92
N ASN A 302 -19.22 -13.56 20.51
CA ASN A 302 -19.61 -14.95 20.73
C ASN A 302 -19.19 -15.85 19.56
N PHE A 303 -18.08 -15.52 18.91
CA PHE A 303 -17.47 -16.28 17.82
C PHE A 303 -16.13 -16.79 18.32
N SER A 304 -15.77 -18.02 17.94
CA SER A 304 -14.42 -18.53 18.23
C SER A 304 -13.37 -17.76 17.45
N GLN A 305 -12.13 -17.76 17.94
CA GLN A 305 -11.01 -17.13 17.24
C GLN A 305 -10.84 -17.68 15.81
N ARG A 306 -11.03 -18.99 15.64
CA ARG A 306 -10.94 -19.66 14.34
C ARG A 306 -12.02 -19.19 13.37
N GLU A 307 -13.26 -19.04 13.82
CA GLU A 307 -14.34 -18.51 12.98
C GLU A 307 -14.05 -17.07 12.55
N ILE A 308 -13.53 -16.22 13.44
CA ILE A 308 -13.17 -14.84 13.10
C ILE A 308 -12.03 -14.83 12.06
N GLU A 309 -11.03 -15.70 12.23
CA GLU A 309 -9.92 -15.86 11.29
C GLU A 309 -10.40 -16.31 9.91
N ASP A 310 -11.24 -17.34 9.84
CA ASP A 310 -11.79 -17.86 8.59
C ASP A 310 -12.62 -16.79 7.86
N ILE A 311 -13.43 -16.02 8.59
CA ILE A 311 -14.18 -14.90 8.02
C ILE A 311 -13.26 -13.77 7.54
N SER A 312 -12.18 -13.47 8.27
CA SER A 312 -11.21 -12.45 7.86
C SER A 312 -10.52 -12.84 6.55
N LYS A 313 -10.05 -14.09 6.44
CA LYS A 313 -9.47 -14.65 5.19
C LYS A 313 -10.45 -14.58 4.02
N LYS A 314 -11.72 -14.93 4.26
CA LYS A 314 -12.75 -14.89 3.21
C LYS A 314 -13.04 -13.48 2.74
N LEU A 315 -13.13 -12.52 3.66
CA LEU A 315 -13.32 -11.11 3.28
C LEU A 315 -12.12 -10.55 2.52
N ASP A 316 -10.90 -10.89 2.93
CA ASP A 316 -9.68 -10.52 2.19
C ASP A 316 -9.72 -11.03 0.73
N GLU A 317 -10.08 -12.30 0.54
CA GLU A 317 -10.28 -12.91 -0.78
C GLU A 317 -11.37 -12.21 -1.61
N TYR A 318 -12.52 -11.92 -1.00
CA TYR A 318 -13.64 -11.27 -1.68
C TYR A 318 -13.30 -9.84 -2.08
N VAL A 319 -12.72 -9.05 -1.17
CA VAL A 319 -12.30 -7.68 -1.44
C VAL A 319 -11.26 -7.64 -2.55
N ARG A 320 -10.29 -8.56 -2.54
CA ARG A 320 -9.31 -8.69 -3.63
C ARG A 320 -10.00 -8.91 -4.98
N GLY A 321 -10.89 -9.89 -5.06
CA GLY A 321 -11.61 -10.21 -6.29
C GLY A 321 -12.48 -9.06 -6.79
N ILE A 322 -13.13 -8.32 -5.88
CA ILE A 322 -13.94 -7.15 -6.21
C ILE A 322 -13.07 -5.98 -6.69
N LEU A 323 -11.96 -5.68 -6.03
CA LEU A 323 -11.04 -4.64 -6.47
C LEU A 323 -10.49 -4.95 -7.87
N LEU A 324 -10.09 -6.20 -8.14
CA LEU A 324 -9.65 -6.63 -9.48
C LEU A 324 -10.72 -6.43 -10.56
N LYS A 325 -12.00 -6.58 -10.20
CA LYS A 325 -13.12 -6.35 -11.13
C LYS A 325 -13.45 -4.88 -11.30
N LEU A 326 -13.32 -4.07 -10.25
CA LEU A 326 -13.75 -2.67 -10.26
C LEU A 326 -12.65 -1.72 -10.74
N LEU A 327 -11.43 -1.80 -10.20
CA LEU A 327 -10.35 -0.83 -10.45
C LEU A 327 -10.10 -0.48 -11.93
N PRO A 328 -10.20 -1.42 -12.91
CA PRO A 328 -10.05 -1.09 -14.33
C PRO A 328 -11.13 -0.14 -14.89
N ASN A 329 -12.28 -0.03 -14.23
CA ASN A 329 -13.47 0.69 -14.70
C ASN A 329 -13.50 2.10 -14.07
N LYS A 330 -12.74 3.02 -14.67
CA LYS A 330 -12.53 4.38 -14.13
C LYS A 330 -13.83 5.16 -13.91
N GLU A 331 -14.89 4.87 -14.65
CA GLU A 331 -16.21 5.48 -14.50
C GLU A 331 -16.92 5.13 -13.19
N LEU A 332 -16.50 4.04 -12.51
CA LEU A 332 -17.01 3.65 -11.21
C LEU A 332 -16.22 4.29 -10.04
N ASN A 333 -15.21 5.11 -10.34
CA ASN A 333 -14.41 5.84 -9.37
C ASN A 333 -15.00 7.23 -9.10
N TYR A 334 -15.88 7.33 -8.11
CA TYR A 334 -16.59 8.58 -7.80
C TYR A 334 -15.80 9.48 -6.82
N SER A 335 -15.94 10.80 -6.98
CA SER A 335 -15.30 11.82 -6.12
C SER A 335 -16.24 12.94 -5.68
N ASP A 336 -17.46 12.96 -6.20
CA ASP A 336 -18.49 13.97 -5.98
C ASP A 336 -19.86 13.30 -5.84
N GLU A 337 -20.88 14.06 -5.45
CA GLU A 337 -22.21 13.53 -5.16
C GLU A 337 -22.91 12.96 -6.39
N GLU A 338 -22.76 13.58 -7.57
CA GLU A 338 -23.39 13.13 -8.80
C GLU A 338 -22.83 11.78 -9.24
N THR A 339 -21.50 11.66 -9.29
CA THR A 339 -20.83 10.40 -9.62
C THR A 339 -21.09 9.33 -8.55
N GLN A 340 -21.24 9.72 -7.28
CA GLN A 340 -21.60 8.80 -6.21
C GLN A 340 -23.00 8.21 -6.41
N ILE A 341 -23.99 9.02 -6.78
CA ILE A 341 -25.36 8.56 -7.06
C ILE A 341 -25.35 7.60 -8.26
N PHE A 342 -24.66 7.95 -9.34
CA PHE A 342 -24.51 7.08 -10.51
C PHE A 342 -23.94 5.70 -10.13
N VAL A 343 -22.82 5.67 -9.39
CA VAL A 343 -22.20 4.41 -8.96
C VAL A 343 -23.13 3.62 -8.06
N ARG A 344 -23.81 4.27 -7.11
CA ARG A 344 -24.76 3.61 -6.23
C ARG A 344 -25.88 2.93 -7.00
N ASP A 345 -26.45 3.62 -7.99
CA ASP A 345 -27.56 3.10 -8.80
C ASP A 345 -27.09 1.91 -9.65
N ARG A 346 -25.89 1.99 -10.24
CA ARG A 346 -25.24 0.86 -10.92
C ARG A 346 -25.06 -0.34 -9.98
N MET A 347 -24.62 -0.11 -8.76
CA MET A 347 -24.41 -1.17 -7.76
C MET A 347 -25.72 -1.79 -7.29
N LEU A 348 -26.82 -1.03 -7.29
CA LEU A 348 -28.15 -1.57 -7.01
C LEU A 348 -28.67 -2.50 -8.11
N GLU A 349 -28.32 -2.28 -9.38
CA GLU A 349 -28.62 -3.22 -10.48
C GLU A 349 -28.01 -4.62 -10.19
N PHE A 350 -26.79 -4.67 -9.63
CA PHE A 350 -26.19 -5.94 -9.20
C PHE A 350 -26.93 -6.59 -8.04
N ASN A 351 -27.51 -5.83 -7.12
CA ASN A 351 -28.21 -6.39 -5.96
C ASN A 351 -29.44 -7.22 -6.36
N GLU A 352 -30.06 -6.88 -7.49
CA GLU A 352 -31.28 -7.54 -7.99
C GLU A 352 -30.98 -8.82 -8.78
N GLY A 353 -29.70 -9.15 -9.01
CA GLY A 353 -29.31 -10.30 -9.83
C GLY A 353 -29.60 -10.08 -11.32
N ASN A 354 -29.98 -8.87 -11.71
CA ASN A 354 -30.19 -8.45 -13.09
C ASN A 354 -28.84 -8.28 -13.79
N PHE A 355 -28.19 -9.38 -14.18
CA PHE A 355 -26.95 -9.31 -14.95
C PHE A 355 -26.98 -10.04 -16.28
N THR A 356 -26.63 -9.30 -17.34
CA THR A 356 -25.95 -9.91 -18.48
C THR A 356 -25.05 -8.99 -19.31
N ASN A 357 -25.05 -7.65 -19.17
CA ASN A 357 -24.38 -6.82 -20.19
C ASN A 357 -23.37 -5.76 -19.75
N TYR A 358 -23.26 -5.35 -18.47
CA TYR A 358 -22.34 -4.25 -18.13
C TYR A 358 -20.86 -4.64 -18.28
N PHE A 359 -20.35 -5.55 -17.45
CA PHE A 359 -18.94 -5.98 -17.55
C PHE A 359 -18.66 -6.83 -18.81
N LYS A 360 -19.65 -7.54 -19.36
CA LYS A 360 -19.49 -8.25 -20.65
C LYS A 360 -19.34 -7.29 -21.84
N ARG A 361 -19.88 -6.06 -21.79
CA ARG A 361 -19.64 -5.01 -22.81
C ARG A 361 -18.28 -4.33 -22.63
N ILE A 362 -17.80 -4.20 -21.39
CA ILE A 362 -16.55 -3.49 -21.07
C ILE A 362 -15.32 -4.39 -21.22
N LEU A 363 -15.38 -5.66 -20.76
CA LEU A 363 -14.28 -6.64 -20.87
C LEU A 363 -14.13 -7.25 -22.28
N LYS A 364 -14.95 -6.84 -23.25
CA LYS A 364 -14.82 -7.17 -24.68
C LYS A 364 -14.02 -6.10 -25.47
N ARG A 365 -13.46 -5.10 -24.80
CA ARG A 365 -12.55 -4.11 -25.42
C ARG A 365 -11.11 -4.40 -25.05
#